data_AF-A0A9D9VPX5-F1
#
_entry.id   AF-A0A9D9VPX5-F1
#
_cell.length_a   1.000
_cell.length_b   1.000
_cell.length_c   1.000
_cell.angle_alpha   90.00
_cell.angle_beta   90.00
_cell.angle_gamma   90.00
#
_symmetry.space_group_name_H-M   'P 1'
#
loop_
_entity.id
_entity.type
_entity.pdbx_description
1 polymer ?
#
loop_
_entity_poly.entity_id
_entity_poly.type
_entity_poly.pdbx_seq_one_letter_code
_entity_poly.pdbx_strand_id
1 'polypeptide(L)'
;MMMNCSKEKCTDWALFLLRLVLGVVFVYHGYGKLFGMAPGMEGFTMMIGKIGFPMAGFFAYVVAIGEFVGGLAMLAGVYTKYAGYFLAFIMAVVIVIVKKFAYPMIELDLTLLVMSLAIAWMGPGSMVLMKKAPGDCSNCCCNKDGCKMCAPGQKK
;
A
#
# COMPACT_ATOMS: atom_id res chain seq x y z
N MET A 1 -26.82 -8.94 -4.39
CA MET A 1 -26.08 -10.21 -4.32
C MET A 1 -25.23 -10.18 -3.06
N MET A 2 -25.78 -10.64 -1.93
CA MET A 2 -25.08 -10.63 -0.64
C MET A 2 -24.21 -11.87 -0.58
N MET A 3 -22.90 -11.68 -0.68
CA MET A 3 -21.92 -12.77 -0.57
C MET A 3 -21.92 -13.24 0.87
N ASN A 4 -22.46 -14.44 1.11
CA ASN A 4 -22.48 -15.09 2.42
C ASN A 4 -21.06 -15.58 2.71
N CYS A 5 -20.25 -14.69 3.24
CA CYS A 5 -18.83 -14.83 3.29
C CYS A 5 -18.42 -14.97 4.77
N SER A 6 -17.67 -16.03 5.09
CA SER A 6 -17.20 -16.23 6.47
C SER A 6 -16.29 -15.05 6.86
N LYS A 7 -16.40 -14.55 8.10
CA LYS A 7 -15.73 -13.30 8.57
C LYS A 7 -14.27 -13.19 8.10
N GLU A 8 -13.52 -14.28 8.12
CA GLU A 8 -12.12 -14.29 7.69
C GLU A 8 -11.95 -14.13 6.18
N LYS A 9 -12.75 -14.84 5.36
CA LYS A 9 -12.69 -14.73 3.89
C LYS A 9 -13.07 -13.33 3.41
N CYS A 10 -13.99 -12.65 4.09
CA CYS A 10 -14.42 -11.30 3.66
C CYS A 10 -13.37 -10.27 3.99
N THR A 11 -12.73 -10.44 5.14
CA THR A 11 -11.61 -9.61 5.56
C THR A 11 -10.45 -9.74 4.57
N ASP A 12 -10.14 -10.98 4.15
CA ASP A 12 -9.11 -11.21 3.13
C ASP A 12 -9.43 -10.56 1.79
N TRP A 13 -10.68 -10.71 1.30
CA TRP A 13 -11.12 -10.08 0.06
C TRP A 13 -11.14 -8.55 0.14
N ALA A 14 -11.60 -8.01 1.27
CA ALA A 14 -11.61 -6.56 1.51
C ALA A 14 -10.19 -5.98 1.49
N LEU A 15 -9.25 -6.61 2.21
CA LEU A 15 -7.85 -6.21 2.22
C LEU A 15 -7.17 -6.36 0.87
N PHE A 16 -7.54 -7.38 0.08
CA PHE A 16 -7.06 -7.54 -1.28
C PHE A 16 -7.54 -6.42 -2.19
N LEU A 17 -8.85 -6.12 -2.21
CA LEU A 17 -9.41 -5.05 -3.02
C LEU A 17 -8.85 -3.68 -2.63
N LEU A 18 -8.69 -3.42 -1.33
CA LEU A 18 -8.06 -2.18 -0.84
C LEU A 18 -6.63 -2.02 -1.38
N ARG A 19 -5.82 -3.08 -1.30
CA ARG A 19 -4.44 -3.07 -1.84
C ARG A 19 -4.40 -2.95 -3.35
N LEU A 20 -5.32 -3.61 -4.04
CA LEU A 20 -5.40 -3.58 -5.50
C LEU A 20 -5.64 -2.14 -5.97
N VAL A 21 -6.67 -1.47 -5.43
CA VAL A 21 -6.99 -0.09 -5.80
C VAL A 21 -5.86 0.86 -5.38
N LEU A 22 -5.40 0.76 -4.13
CA LEU A 22 -4.32 1.61 -3.62
C LEU A 22 -3.05 1.47 -4.46
N GLY A 23 -2.66 0.23 -4.75
CA GLY A 23 -1.47 -0.09 -5.55
C GLY A 23 -1.59 0.40 -6.98
N VAL A 24 -2.73 0.20 -7.65
CA VAL A 24 -2.95 0.70 -9.02
C VAL A 24 -2.84 2.23 -9.07
N VAL A 25 -3.42 2.95 -8.12
CA VAL A 25 -3.37 4.41 -8.08
C VAL A 25 -1.92 4.89 -7.93
N PHE A 26 -1.17 4.35 -6.98
CA PHE A 26 0.23 4.72 -6.80
C PHE A 26 1.13 4.34 -7.97
N VAL A 27 0.91 3.17 -8.58
CA VAL A 27 1.62 2.78 -9.80
C VAL A 27 1.29 3.74 -10.93
N TYR A 28 0.02 4.10 -11.14
CA TYR A 28 -0.38 5.05 -12.17
C TYR A 28 0.30 6.42 -12.00
N HIS A 29 0.30 6.97 -10.79
CA HIS A 29 0.95 8.26 -10.50
C HIS A 29 2.48 8.19 -10.61
N GLY A 30 3.10 7.16 -10.03
CA GLY A 30 4.54 6.95 -10.10
C GLY A 30 5.03 6.68 -11.53
N TYR A 31 4.29 5.87 -12.28
CA TYR A 31 4.58 5.59 -13.69
C TYR A 31 4.47 6.86 -14.53
N GLY A 32 3.41 7.66 -14.33
CA GLY A 32 3.26 8.94 -15.01
C GLY A 32 4.47 9.86 -14.79
N LYS A 33 4.91 9.97 -13.53
CA LYS A 33 6.10 10.76 -13.18
C LYS A 33 7.36 10.21 -13.86
N LEU A 34 7.65 8.91 -13.75
CA LEU A 34 8.91 8.32 -14.22
C LEU A 34 9.02 8.17 -15.75
N PHE A 35 7.93 7.84 -16.42
CA PHE A 35 7.94 7.45 -17.85
C PHE A 35 7.32 8.51 -18.77
N GLY A 36 7.13 9.74 -18.29
CA GLY A 36 6.80 10.89 -19.14
C GLY A 36 5.32 11.06 -19.48
N MET A 37 4.41 10.42 -18.73
CA MET A 37 2.98 10.71 -18.81
C MET A 37 2.68 11.97 -17.97
N ALA A 38 1.92 12.92 -18.50
CA ALA A 38 1.73 14.25 -17.91
C ALA A 38 1.55 14.22 -16.37
N PRO A 39 2.37 14.95 -15.58
CA PRO A 39 3.33 16.00 -15.96
C PRO A 39 4.76 15.52 -16.26
N GLY A 40 5.07 14.23 -16.14
CA GLY A 40 6.43 13.70 -16.23
C GLY A 40 7.38 14.21 -15.12
N MET A 41 8.61 13.71 -15.11
CA MET A 41 9.62 14.07 -14.09
C MET A 41 9.96 15.56 -14.12
N GLU A 42 10.09 16.16 -15.30
CA GLU A 42 10.41 17.58 -15.45
C GLU A 42 9.29 18.46 -14.91
N GLY A 43 8.03 18.18 -15.29
CA GLY A 43 6.89 18.94 -14.82
C GLY A 43 6.67 18.79 -13.31
N PHE A 44 6.86 17.59 -12.77
CA PHE A 44 6.78 17.35 -11.33
C PHE A 44 7.91 18.06 -10.56
N THR A 45 9.14 18.00 -11.05
CA THR A 45 10.29 18.71 -10.46
C THR A 45 10.08 20.22 -10.48
N MET A 46 9.55 20.77 -11.59
CA MET A 46 9.22 22.18 -11.70
C MET A 46 8.11 22.58 -10.72
N MET A 47 7.09 21.73 -10.54
CA MET A 47 6.04 21.96 -9.55
C MET A 47 6.62 22.05 -8.13
N ILE A 48 7.47 21.11 -7.74
CA ILE A 48 8.14 21.10 -6.44
C ILE A 48 9.04 22.34 -6.27
N GLY A 49 9.78 22.71 -7.32
CA GLY A 49 10.61 23.92 -7.34
C GLY A 49 9.83 25.20 -7.11
N LYS A 50 8.63 25.33 -7.72
CA LYS A 50 7.74 26.49 -7.52
C LYS A 50 7.22 26.63 -6.09
N ILE A 51 7.14 25.52 -5.35
CA ILE A 51 6.71 25.51 -3.94
C ILE A 51 7.87 25.91 -3.02
N GLY A 52 9.11 25.98 -3.54
CA GLY A 52 10.30 26.32 -2.77
C GLY A 52 10.84 25.16 -1.94
N PHE A 53 10.53 23.91 -2.31
CA PHE A 53 11.02 22.74 -1.58
C PHE A 53 12.54 22.56 -1.80
N PRO A 54 13.33 22.31 -0.76
CA PRO A 54 14.77 22.13 -0.90
C PRO A 54 15.09 20.93 -1.78
N MET A 55 16.14 21.04 -2.60
CA MET A 55 16.60 19.95 -3.48
C MET A 55 15.46 19.30 -4.30
N ALA A 56 14.62 20.14 -4.93
CA ALA A 56 13.41 19.72 -5.65
C ALA A 56 13.64 18.54 -6.60
N GLY A 57 14.74 18.52 -7.36
CA GLY A 57 15.07 17.41 -8.26
C GLY A 57 15.27 16.08 -7.53
N PHE A 58 16.09 16.08 -6.46
CA PHE A 58 16.36 14.86 -5.69
C PHE A 58 15.08 14.29 -5.08
N PHE A 59 14.30 15.13 -4.40
CA PHE A 59 13.06 14.68 -3.76
C PHE A 59 11.97 14.30 -4.76
N ALA A 60 11.94 14.92 -5.94
CA ALA A 60 11.04 14.51 -7.02
C ALA A 60 11.28 13.05 -7.41
N TYR A 61 12.54 12.64 -7.59
CA TYR A 61 12.90 11.25 -7.90
C TYR A 61 12.57 10.30 -6.75
N VAL A 62 12.89 10.69 -5.51
CA VAL A 62 12.57 9.87 -4.32
C VAL A 62 11.06 9.60 -4.24
N VAL A 63 10.23 10.62 -4.45
CA VAL A 63 8.78 10.47 -4.43
C VAL A 63 8.30 9.64 -5.63
N ALA A 64 8.76 9.91 -6.85
CA ALA A 64 8.30 9.21 -8.05
C ALA A 64 8.65 7.70 -8.03
N ILE A 65 9.91 7.38 -7.69
CA ILE A 65 10.36 5.99 -7.51
C ILE A 65 9.61 5.36 -6.33
N GLY A 66 9.46 6.11 -5.25
CA GLY A 66 8.79 5.66 -4.05
C GLY A 66 7.33 5.27 -4.25
N GLU A 67 6.57 6.09 -4.95
CA GLU A 67 5.18 5.82 -5.32
C GLU A 67 5.08 4.60 -6.25
N PHE A 68 5.95 4.52 -7.25
CA PHE A 68 5.93 3.42 -8.22
C PHE A 68 6.29 2.07 -7.57
N VAL A 69 7.43 2.01 -6.88
CA VAL A 69 7.91 0.79 -6.21
C VAL A 69 7.02 0.42 -5.03
N GLY A 70 6.58 1.40 -4.24
CA GLY A 70 5.64 1.20 -3.14
C GLY A 70 4.29 0.68 -3.61
N GLY A 71 3.78 1.21 -4.74
CA GLY A 71 2.57 0.73 -5.39
C GLY A 71 2.70 -0.71 -5.89
N LEU A 72 3.82 -1.04 -6.54
CA LEU A 72 4.12 -2.42 -6.96
C LEU A 72 4.21 -3.38 -5.77
N ALA A 73 4.87 -2.96 -4.68
CA ALA A 73 4.96 -3.75 -3.45
C ALA A 73 3.56 -4.00 -2.84
N MET A 74 2.67 -3.00 -2.87
CA MET A 74 1.28 -3.15 -2.45
C MET A 74 0.51 -4.16 -3.30
N LEU A 75 0.64 -4.09 -4.63
CA LEU A 75 0.01 -5.03 -5.56
C LEU A 75 0.52 -6.46 -5.38
N ALA A 76 1.84 -6.62 -5.24
CA ALA A 76 2.45 -7.92 -5.01
C ALA A 76 2.12 -8.49 -3.62
N GLY A 77 1.72 -7.63 -2.68
CA GLY A 77 1.46 -8.03 -1.30
C GLY A 77 2.74 -8.31 -0.51
N VAL A 78 3.88 -7.76 -0.93
CA VAL A 78 5.19 -7.96 -0.29
C VAL A 78 5.58 -6.68 0.43
N TYR A 79 6.13 -6.81 1.65
CA TYR A 79 6.51 -5.66 2.50
C TYR A 79 5.41 -4.60 2.67
N THR A 80 4.13 -4.99 2.62
CA THR A 80 2.98 -4.07 2.64
C THR A 80 2.95 -3.15 3.85
N LYS A 81 3.44 -3.60 5.01
CA LYS A 81 3.57 -2.75 6.20
C LYS A 81 4.51 -1.57 5.96
N TYR A 82 5.72 -1.84 5.48
CA TYR A 82 6.73 -0.81 5.22
C TYR A 82 6.34 0.08 4.04
N ALA A 83 5.84 -0.53 2.96
CA ALA A 83 5.30 0.22 1.81
C ALA A 83 4.13 1.13 2.24
N GLY A 84 3.27 0.66 3.15
CA GLY A 84 2.12 1.43 3.64
C GLY A 84 2.53 2.67 4.43
N TYR A 85 3.45 2.53 5.38
CA TYR A 85 3.97 3.68 6.12
C TYR A 85 4.70 4.67 5.21
N PHE A 86 5.49 4.17 4.26
CA PHE A 86 6.22 5.02 3.35
C PHE A 86 5.30 5.80 2.39
N LEU A 87 4.30 5.14 1.79
CA LEU A 87 3.30 5.80 0.96
C LEU A 87 2.45 6.81 1.76
N ALA A 88 2.06 6.46 2.99
CA ALA A 88 1.35 7.37 3.89
C ALA A 88 2.17 8.62 4.20
N PHE A 89 3.49 8.46 4.42
CA PHE A 89 4.40 9.57 4.64
C PHE A 89 4.47 10.50 3.41
N ILE A 90 4.57 9.95 2.19
CA ILE A 90 4.54 10.75 0.96
C ILE A 90 3.25 11.57 0.90
N MET A 91 2.09 10.94 1.13
CA MET A 91 0.80 11.64 1.10
C MET A 91 0.71 12.73 2.18
N ALA A 92 1.23 12.48 3.38
CA ALA A 92 1.23 13.48 4.46
C ALA A 92 2.06 14.71 4.08
N VAL A 93 3.25 14.51 3.50
CA VAL A 93 4.10 15.62 3.02
C VAL A 93 3.39 16.39 1.90
N VAL A 94 2.77 15.70 0.94
CA VAL A 94 2.03 16.35 -0.16
C VAL A 94 0.88 17.20 0.39
N ILE A 95 0.10 16.69 1.33
CA ILE A 95 -1.03 17.43 1.93
C ILE A 95 -0.55 18.71 2.61
N VAL A 96 0.49 18.62 3.44
CA VAL A 96 0.98 19.73 4.26
C VAL A 96 1.71 20.78 3.41
N ILE A 97 2.61 20.33 2.53
CA ILE A 97 3.56 21.20 1.84
C ILE A 97 3.02 21.67 0.49
N VAL A 98 2.46 20.75 -0.30
CA VAL A 98 2.02 21.04 -1.67
C VAL A 98 0.62 21.63 -1.66
N LYS A 99 -0.32 20.95 -1.01
CA LYS A 99 -1.75 21.28 -1.09
C LYS A 99 -2.23 22.23 0.02
N LYS A 100 -1.48 22.38 1.11
CA LYS A 100 -1.77 23.30 2.23
C LYS A 100 -3.23 23.23 2.72
N PHE A 101 -3.79 22.01 2.74
CA PHE A 101 -5.19 21.75 3.10
C PHE A 101 -6.24 22.49 2.23
N ALA A 102 -5.89 22.88 1.01
CA ALA A 102 -6.81 23.54 0.07
C ALA A 102 -7.81 22.54 -0.53
N TYR A 103 -9.10 22.76 -0.26
CA TYR A 103 -10.20 22.04 -0.91
C TYR A 103 -10.42 22.56 -2.35
N PRO A 104 -10.83 21.72 -3.31
CA PRO A 104 -11.14 20.28 -3.20
C PRO A 104 -9.93 19.35 -3.45
N MET A 105 -8.72 19.90 -3.65
CA MET A 105 -7.56 19.14 -4.11
C MET A 105 -7.04 18.09 -3.12
N ILE A 106 -7.46 18.12 -1.85
CA ILE A 106 -6.99 17.22 -0.77
C ILE A 106 -7.70 15.86 -0.70
N GLU A 107 -8.90 15.72 -1.28
CA GLU A 107 -9.78 14.57 -1.05
C GLU A 107 -9.12 13.23 -1.42
N LEU A 108 -8.42 13.21 -2.56
CA LEU A 108 -7.71 12.02 -3.03
C LEU A 108 -6.50 11.68 -2.14
N ASP A 109 -5.69 12.66 -1.75
CA ASP A 109 -4.48 12.37 -0.95
C ASP A 109 -4.85 11.96 0.48
N LEU A 110 -5.92 12.54 1.03
CA LEU A 110 -6.40 12.17 2.36
C LEU A 110 -6.94 10.74 2.37
N THR A 111 -7.70 10.35 1.34
CA THR A 111 -8.18 8.98 1.21
C THR A 111 -7.03 7.99 1.01
N LEU A 112 -6.05 8.31 0.16
CA LEU A 112 -4.85 7.48 -0.04
C LEU A 112 -3.98 7.39 1.23
N LEU A 113 -3.86 8.47 2.01
CA LEU A 113 -3.17 8.48 3.30
C LEU A 113 -3.85 7.54 4.30
N VAL A 114 -5.16 7.65 4.45
CA VAL A 114 -5.89 6.82 5.42
C VAL A 114 -5.89 5.35 4.98
N MET A 115 -6.07 5.06 3.69
CA MET A 115 -6.02 3.68 3.17
C MET A 115 -4.63 3.05 3.34
N SER A 116 -3.56 3.80 3.08
CA SER A 116 -2.18 3.31 3.25
C SER A 116 -1.84 3.04 4.71
N LEU A 117 -2.25 3.92 5.65
CA LEU A 117 -2.13 3.68 7.09
C LEU A 117 -2.94 2.46 7.55
N ALA A 118 -4.17 2.33 7.05
CA ALA A 118 -5.04 1.21 7.39
C ALA A 118 -4.38 -0.13 7.00
N ILE A 119 -3.82 -0.22 5.78
CA ILE A 119 -3.07 -1.41 5.35
C ILE A 119 -1.76 -1.59 6.13
N ALA A 120 -1.07 -0.50 6.48
CA ALA A 120 0.16 -0.58 7.28
C ALA A 120 -0.09 -1.23 8.66
N TRP A 121 -1.22 -0.90 9.30
CA TRP A 121 -1.62 -1.49 10.57
C TRP A 121 -2.23 -2.89 10.45
N MET A 122 -3.18 -3.09 9.53
CA MET A 122 -3.86 -4.39 9.36
C MET A 122 -2.97 -5.45 8.71
N GLY A 123 -1.97 -5.04 7.93
CA GLY A 123 -1.07 -5.94 7.22
C GLY A 123 -1.60 -6.42 5.86
N PRO A 124 -0.89 -7.37 5.22
CA PRO A 124 -1.15 -7.78 3.84
C PRO A 124 -2.41 -8.64 3.64
N GLY A 125 -3.00 -9.26 4.66
CA GLY A 125 -4.03 -10.29 4.47
C GLY A 125 -3.50 -11.58 3.81
N SER A 126 -4.37 -12.58 3.61
CA SER A 126 -3.99 -13.93 3.16
C SER A 126 -3.68 -14.05 1.66
N MET A 127 -4.12 -13.07 0.85
CA MET A 127 -3.92 -13.06 -0.61
C MET A 127 -2.65 -12.25 -0.98
N VAL A 128 -1.50 -12.92 -1.01
CA VAL A 128 -0.20 -12.34 -1.37
C VAL A 128 0.50 -13.21 -2.41
N LEU A 129 1.27 -12.61 -3.32
CA LEU A 129 2.01 -13.38 -4.33
C LEU A 129 3.14 -14.23 -3.70
N MET A 130 3.79 -13.71 -2.66
CA MET A 130 4.72 -14.48 -1.84
C MET A 130 4.05 -14.89 -0.53
N LYS A 131 3.47 -16.09 -0.51
CA LYS A 131 3.27 -16.78 0.76
C LYS A 131 4.65 -17.15 1.29
N LYS A 132 5.01 -16.69 2.49
CA LYS A 132 6.08 -17.36 3.25
C LYS A 132 5.67 -18.84 3.27
N ALA A 133 6.54 -19.71 2.78
CA ALA A 133 6.29 -21.15 2.85
C ALA A 133 5.80 -21.47 4.27
N PRO A 134 4.78 -22.32 4.45
CA PRO A 134 4.36 -22.79 5.77
C PRO A 134 5.49 -23.66 6.36
N GLY A 135 6.61 -23.03 6.70
CA GLY A 135 7.75 -23.58 7.38
C GLY A 135 7.61 -23.28 8.85
N ASP A 136 6.71 -24.03 9.49
CA ASP A 136 6.90 -24.70 10.77
C ASP A 136 5.52 -25.09 11.35
N CYS A 137 4.87 -26.11 10.77
CA CYS A 137 3.76 -26.82 11.42
C CYS A 137 4.31 -27.94 12.33
N SER A 138 5.45 -27.77 13.02
CA SER A 138 5.88 -28.75 14.03
C SER A 138 4.92 -28.82 15.23
N ASN A 139 4.16 -27.75 15.49
CA ASN A 139 3.21 -27.62 16.59
C ASN A 139 1.77 -27.25 16.15
N CYS A 140 1.42 -27.43 14.88
CA CYS A 140 0.07 -27.16 14.37
C CYS A 140 -0.59 -28.43 13.86
N CYS A 141 -1.88 -28.58 14.16
CA CYS A 141 -2.68 -29.74 13.85
C CYS A 141 -3.22 -29.54 12.43
N CYS A 142 -2.74 -30.34 11.47
CA CYS A 142 -3.22 -30.33 10.08
C CYS A 142 -4.48 -31.19 9.95
N ASN A 143 -5.59 -30.59 9.54
CA ASN A 143 -6.76 -31.32 9.02
C ASN A 143 -7.02 -30.89 7.56
N LYS A 144 -7.95 -31.55 6.86
CA LYS A 144 -8.39 -31.25 5.48
C LYS A 144 -8.81 -29.79 5.25
N ASP A 145 -9.07 -29.04 6.33
CA ASP A 145 -9.46 -27.63 6.33
C ASP A 145 -8.29 -26.64 6.55
N GLY A 146 -7.04 -27.14 6.68
CA GLY A 146 -5.82 -26.32 6.84
C GLY A 146 -5.08 -26.53 8.17
N CYS A 147 -3.93 -25.85 8.34
CA CYS A 147 -3.12 -25.87 9.55
C CYS A 147 -3.64 -24.79 10.54
N LYS A 148 -4.16 -25.19 11.70
CA LYS A 148 -4.56 -24.29 12.80
C LYS A 148 -3.64 -24.46 14.01
N MET A 149 -3.47 -23.42 14.84
CA MET A 149 -2.81 -23.51 16.14
C MET A 149 -3.52 -24.58 16.99
N CYS A 150 -2.80 -25.60 17.48
CA CYS A 150 -3.39 -26.57 18.39
C CYS A 150 -3.68 -25.87 19.74
N ALA A 151 -4.88 -26.07 20.29
CA ALA A 151 -5.18 -25.67 21.66
C ALA A 151 -4.30 -26.46 22.65
N PRO A 152 -3.92 -25.90 23.81
CA PRO A 152 -3.13 -26.62 24.81
C PRO A 152 -3.93 -27.85 25.30
N GLY A 153 -3.45 -29.06 24.99
CA GLY A 153 -4.03 -30.32 25.49
C GLY A 153 -4.33 -31.42 24.45
N GLN A 154 -4.12 -31.18 23.15
CA GLN A 154 -4.29 -32.22 22.13
C GLN A 154 -2.98 -33.01 21.98
N LYS A 155 -2.89 -34.21 22.57
CA LYS A 155 -1.76 -35.14 22.32
C LYS A 155 -1.88 -35.71 20.90
N LYS A 156 -0.72 -35.91 20.26
CA LYS A 156 -0.55 -36.49 18.93
C LYS A 156 -1.31 -37.79 18.73
#